data_AF-A0A4Q2Z869-F1
#
_entry.id   AF-A0A4Q2Z869-F1
#
_cell.length_a   1.000
_cell.length_b   1.000
_cell.length_c   1.000
_cell.angle_alpha   90.00
_cell.angle_beta   90.00
_cell.angle_gamma   90.00
#
_symmetry.space_group_name_H-M   'P 1'
#
loop_
_entity.id
_entity.type
_entity.pdbx_description
1 polymer ?
#
loop_
_entity_poly.entity_id
_entity_poly.type
_entity_poly.pdbx_seq_one_letter_code
_entity_poly.pdbx_strand_id
1 'polypeptide(L)'
;MAIAGLVAAMIQTLADQALLQLLALTIVPSWQDWAVGMQPQRLVLMLILYCWTMYLSIALVWAARATDMARLNEARAISFAAAASRAEAAALRLQLNPHFLFNTLNGISSLVVRGRDDEAEDMLGRLADFLRAALVSRPDAMVPIAQELATIRAYLEIERARFGDRLS
;
A
#
# COMPACT_ATOMS: atom_id res chain seq x y z
N MET A 1 -21.10 -12.98 -15.63
CA MET A 1 -20.11 -12.76 -16.70
C MET A 1 -20.00 -13.93 -17.69
N ALA A 2 -20.04 -15.20 -17.26
CA ALA A 2 -19.99 -16.35 -18.18
C ALA A 2 -21.14 -16.37 -19.22
N ILE A 3 -22.38 -16.08 -18.80
CA ILE A 3 -23.54 -16.01 -19.70
C ILE A 3 -23.39 -14.92 -20.76
N ALA A 4 -22.89 -13.73 -20.37
CA ALA A 4 -22.65 -12.64 -21.31
C ALA A 4 -21.56 -12.97 -22.34
N GLY A 5 -20.50 -13.69 -21.94
CA GLY A 5 -19.46 -14.17 -22.85
C GLY A 5 -19.97 -15.22 -23.84
N LEU A 6 -20.82 -16.14 -23.39
CA LEU A 6 -21.46 -17.13 -24.26
C LEU A 6 -22.41 -16.48 -25.27
N VAL A 7 -23.20 -15.49 -24.84
CA VAL A 7 -24.09 -14.73 -25.73
C VAL A 7 -23.28 -13.93 -26.76
N ALA A 8 -22.20 -13.27 -26.35
CA ALA A 8 -21.32 -12.53 -27.27
C ALA A 8 -20.65 -13.47 -28.30
N ALA A 9 -20.15 -14.64 -27.87
CA ALA A 9 -19.58 -15.63 -28.76
C ALA A 9 -20.61 -16.19 -29.75
N MET A 10 -21.84 -16.43 -29.31
CA MET A 10 -22.94 -16.87 -30.16
C MET A 10 -23.30 -15.81 -31.21
N ILE A 11 -23.40 -14.55 -30.81
CA ILE A 11 -23.66 -13.42 -31.71
C ILE A 11 -22.54 -13.28 -32.75
N GLN A 12 -21.28 -13.35 -32.31
CA GLN A 12 -20.12 -13.28 -33.21
C GLN A 12 -20.14 -14.41 -34.23
N THR A 13 -20.41 -15.64 -33.78
CA THR A 13 -20.47 -16.82 -34.66
C THR A 13 -21.58 -16.66 -35.71
N LEU A 14 -22.75 -16.15 -35.32
CA LEU A 14 -23.86 -15.88 -36.24
C LEU A 14 -23.52 -14.78 -37.25
N ALA A 15 -22.82 -13.73 -36.80
CA ALA A 15 -22.35 -12.65 -37.67
C ALA A 15 -21.34 -13.16 -38.71
N ASP A 16 -20.39 -14.00 -38.29
CA ASP A 16 -19.40 -14.61 -39.18
C ASP A 16 -20.08 -15.52 -40.23
N GLN A 17 -21.11 -16.28 -39.83
CA GLN A 17 -21.91 -17.10 -40.76
C GLN A 17 -22.67 -16.26 -41.79
N ALA A 18 -23.33 -15.20 -41.34
CA ALA A 18 -24.07 -14.30 -42.21
C ALA A 18 -23.13 -13.60 -43.20
N LEU A 19 -21.94 -13.20 -42.75
CA LEU A 19 -20.91 -12.59 -43.60
C LEU A 19 -20.41 -13.56 -44.68
N LEU A 20 -20.08 -14.81 -44.32
CA LEU A 20 -19.65 -15.82 -45.28
C LEU A 20 -20.73 -16.09 -46.34
N GLN A 21 -22.00 -16.16 -45.94
CA GLN A 21 -23.12 -16.32 -46.87
C GLN A 21 -23.27 -15.11 -47.79
N LEU A 22 -23.18 -13.88 -47.26
CA LEU A 22 -23.26 -12.66 -48.05
C LEU A 22 -22.13 -12.60 -49.09
N LEU A 23 -20.90 -12.88 -48.68
CA LEU A 23 -19.73 -12.91 -49.58
C LEU A 23 -19.87 -13.95 -50.68
N ALA A 24 -20.36 -15.14 -50.36
CA ALA A 24 -20.59 -16.20 -51.34
C ALA A 24 -21.70 -15.85 -52.34
N LEU A 25 -22.74 -15.12 -51.92
CA LEU A 25 -23.84 -14.72 -52.80
C LEU A 25 -23.52 -13.50 -53.66
N THR A 26 -22.63 -12.61 -53.22
CA THR A 26 -22.43 -11.30 -53.86
C THR A 26 -21.07 -11.10 -54.50
N ILE A 27 -19.99 -11.59 -53.88
CA ILE A 27 -18.62 -11.27 -54.29
C ILE A 27 -17.93 -12.46 -54.96
N VAL A 28 -18.08 -13.66 -54.39
CA VAL A 28 -17.42 -14.87 -54.89
C VAL A 28 -18.45 -15.98 -55.11
N PRO A 29 -19.21 -15.95 -56.23
CA PRO A 29 -20.26 -16.93 -56.51
C PRO A 29 -19.78 -18.38 -56.57
N SER A 30 -18.50 -18.60 -56.91
CA SER A 30 -17.87 -19.92 -56.92
C SER A 30 -17.79 -20.57 -55.52
N TRP A 31 -18.02 -19.81 -54.45
CA TRP A 31 -18.07 -20.32 -53.08
C TRP A 31 -19.49 -20.69 -52.63
N GLN A 32 -20.54 -20.49 -53.43
CA GLN A 32 -21.92 -20.77 -53.01
C GLN A 32 -22.11 -22.23 -52.54
N ASP A 33 -21.59 -23.20 -53.30
CA ASP A 33 -21.73 -24.62 -52.95
C ASP A 33 -21.00 -24.99 -51.65
N TRP A 34 -19.86 -24.34 -51.41
CA TRP A 34 -19.08 -24.52 -50.19
C TRP A 34 -19.70 -23.77 -49.00
N ALA A 35 -20.26 -22.58 -49.21
CA ALA A 35 -20.82 -21.70 -48.18
C ALA A 35 -22.26 -22.06 -47.78
N VAL A 36 -23.00 -22.77 -48.64
CA VAL A 36 -24.37 -23.20 -48.37
C VAL A 36 -24.43 -24.71 -48.09
N GLY A 37 -23.58 -25.51 -48.72
CA GLY A 37 -23.54 -26.95 -48.55
C GLY A 37 -23.03 -27.43 -47.18
N MET A 38 -23.52 -28.59 -46.74
CA MET A 38 -23.02 -29.32 -45.56
C MET A 38 -21.80 -30.17 -45.94
N GLN A 39 -20.69 -29.52 -46.28
CA GLN A 39 -19.43 -30.21 -46.59
C GLN A 39 -18.58 -30.40 -45.31
N PRO A 40 -17.92 -31.55 -45.09
CA PRO A 40 -17.12 -31.80 -43.87
C PRO A 40 -16.00 -30.78 -43.64
N GLN A 41 -15.34 -30.35 -44.72
CA GLN A 41 -14.27 -29.33 -44.66
C GLN A 41 -14.75 -27.98 -44.12
N ARG A 42 -16.01 -27.63 -44.38
CA ARG A 42 -16.63 -26.40 -43.87
C ARG A 42 -16.85 -26.48 -42.35
N LEU A 43 -17.33 -27.62 -41.86
CA LEU A 43 -17.48 -27.89 -40.41
C LEU A 43 -16.14 -27.77 -39.68
N VAL A 44 -15.08 -28.35 -40.24
CA VAL A 44 -13.73 -28.27 -39.67
C VAL A 44 -13.23 -26.83 -39.60
N LEU A 45 -13.39 -26.04 -40.68
CA LEU A 45 -13.00 -24.63 -40.68
C LEU A 45 -13.79 -23.83 -39.63
N MET A 46 -15.10 -24.06 -39.52
CA MET A 46 -15.92 -23.38 -38.52
C MET A 46 -15.47 -23.69 -37.08
N LEU A 47 -15.14 -24.95 -36.79
CA LEU A 47 -14.63 -25.34 -35.47
C LEU A 47 -13.28 -24.66 -35.18
N ILE A 48 -12.39 -24.57 -36.17
CA ILE A 48 -11.10 -23.87 -36.03
C ILE A 48 -11.32 -22.39 -35.74
N LEU A 49 -12.16 -21.71 -36.53
CA LEU A 49 -12.47 -20.28 -36.36
C LEU A 49 -13.14 -20.01 -35.01
N TYR A 50 -14.05 -20.89 -34.58
CA TYR A 50 -14.70 -20.78 -33.27
C TYR A 50 -13.71 -20.95 -32.11
N CYS A 51 -12.84 -21.96 -32.18
CA CYS A 51 -11.79 -22.15 -31.18
C CYS A 51 -10.83 -20.96 -31.14
N TRP A 52 -10.48 -20.40 -32.31
CA TRP A 52 -9.63 -19.22 -32.42
C TRP A 52 -10.26 -17.98 -31.78
N THR A 53 -11.52 -17.66 -32.12
CA THR A 53 -12.23 -16.50 -31.56
C THR A 53 -12.47 -16.65 -30.05
N MET A 54 -12.81 -17.86 -29.59
CA MET A 54 -12.93 -18.16 -28.16
C MET A 54 -11.60 -17.93 -27.44
N TYR A 55 -10.49 -18.48 -27.96
CA TYR A 55 -9.16 -18.29 -27.38
C TYR A 55 -8.78 -16.81 -27.31
N LEU A 56 -8.96 -16.06 -28.40
CA LEU A 56 -8.69 -14.63 -28.45
C LEU A 56 -9.52 -13.86 -27.42
N SER A 57 -10.81 -14.17 -27.28
CA SER A 57 -11.69 -13.51 -26.32
C SER A 57 -11.24 -13.75 -24.86
N ILE A 58 -10.84 -14.99 -24.53
CA ILE A 58 -10.34 -15.33 -23.20
C ILE A 58 -9.02 -14.62 -22.93
N ALA A 59 -8.10 -14.61 -23.90
CA ALA A 59 -6.82 -13.93 -23.79
C ALA A 59 -7.00 -12.42 -23.56
N LEU A 60 -7.92 -11.76 -24.26
CA LEU A 60 -8.23 -10.34 -24.07
C LEU A 60 -8.81 -10.05 -22.69
N VAL A 61 -9.74 -10.87 -22.21
CA VAL A 61 -10.30 -10.73 -20.85
C VAL A 61 -9.22 -10.94 -19.79
N TRP A 62 -8.33 -11.91 -20.00
CA TRP A 62 -7.24 -12.20 -19.07
C TRP A 62 -6.22 -11.05 -19.03
N ALA A 63 -5.84 -10.52 -20.20
CA ALA A 63 -4.96 -9.36 -20.30
C ALA A 63 -5.57 -8.12 -19.62
N ALA A 64 -6.85 -7.83 -19.87
CA ALA A 64 -7.56 -6.73 -19.20
C ALA A 64 -7.56 -6.91 -17.67
N ARG A 65 -7.92 -8.12 -17.19
CA ARG A 65 -7.90 -8.46 -15.77
C ARG A 65 -6.52 -8.34 -15.14
N ALA A 66 -5.47 -8.75 -15.83
CA ALA A 66 -4.10 -8.65 -15.34
C ALA A 66 -3.69 -7.19 -15.11
N THR A 67 -4.10 -6.27 -15.99
CA THR A 67 -3.83 -4.84 -15.82
C THR A 67 -4.57 -4.24 -14.62
N ASP A 68 -5.84 -4.62 -14.40
CA ASP A 68 -6.60 -4.17 -13.24
C ASP A 68 -6.02 -4.70 -11.93
N MET A 69 -5.61 -5.97 -11.91
CA MET A 69 -4.97 -6.57 -10.72
C MET A 69 -3.64 -5.91 -10.39
N ALA A 70 -2.84 -5.55 -11.39
CA ALA A 70 -1.59 -4.81 -11.19
C ALA A 70 -1.84 -3.45 -10.52
N ARG A 71 -2.83 -2.69 -11.00
CA ARG A 71 -3.23 -1.40 -10.42
C ARG A 71 -3.72 -1.52 -8.98
N LEU A 72 -4.53 -2.54 -8.70
CA LEU A 72 -5.02 -2.81 -7.33
C LEU A 72 -3.88 -3.16 -6.38
N ASN A 73 -2.91 -3.95 -6.84
CA ASN A 73 -1.75 -4.30 -6.04
C ASN A 73 -0.85 -3.09 -5.76
N GLU A 74 -0.63 -2.23 -6.76
CA GLU A 74 0.12 -0.98 -6.60
C GLU A 74 -0.57 -0.04 -5.59
N ALA A 75 -1.89 0.15 -5.72
CA ALA A 75 -2.66 0.96 -4.79
C ALA A 75 -2.61 0.41 -3.35
N ARG A 76 -2.68 -0.92 -3.18
CA ARG A 76 -2.51 -1.58 -1.87
C ARG A 76 -1.11 -1.35 -1.31
N ALA A 77 -0.06 -1.50 -2.13
CA ALA A 77 1.32 -1.27 -1.69
C ALA A 77 1.54 0.16 -1.19
N ILE A 78 1.01 1.16 -1.90
CA ILE A 78 1.05 2.57 -1.47
C ILE A 78 0.31 2.74 -0.13
N SER A 79 -0.86 2.13 0.03
CA SER A 79 -1.63 2.23 1.28
C SER A 79 -0.90 1.61 2.48
N PHE A 80 -0.23 0.45 2.28
CA PHE A 80 0.55 -0.19 3.33
C PHE A 80 1.80 0.60 3.70
N ALA A 81 2.51 1.14 2.71
CA ALA A 81 3.65 2.03 2.96
C ALA A 81 3.23 3.28 3.75
N ALA A 82 2.10 3.89 3.40
CA ALA A 82 1.57 5.03 4.14
C ALA A 82 1.16 4.66 5.58
N ALA A 83 0.55 3.49 5.79
CA ALA A 83 0.19 3.01 7.12
C ALA A 83 1.43 2.72 7.98
N ALA A 84 2.47 2.11 7.40
CA ALA A 84 3.75 1.85 8.07
C ALA A 84 4.42 3.16 8.50
N SER A 85 4.52 4.14 7.60
CA SER A 85 5.10 5.45 7.93
C SER A 85 4.33 6.17 9.05
N ARG A 86 3.00 6.10 9.06
CA ARG A 86 2.19 6.65 10.18
C ARG A 86 2.44 5.91 11.49
N ALA A 87 2.60 4.59 11.46
CA ALA A 87 2.90 3.78 12.63
C ALA A 87 4.29 4.10 13.18
N GLU A 88 5.30 4.25 12.33
CA GLU A 88 6.65 4.71 12.72
C GLU A 88 6.60 6.10 13.36
N ALA A 89 5.88 7.05 12.76
CA ALA A 89 5.71 8.39 13.32
C ALA A 89 4.99 8.37 14.68
N ALA A 90 3.98 7.50 14.84
CA ALA A 90 3.29 7.30 16.11
C ALA A 90 4.20 6.66 17.16
N ALA A 91 5.02 5.69 16.78
CA ALA A 91 6.01 5.06 17.65
C ALA A 91 7.08 6.07 18.12
N LEU A 92 7.60 6.91 17.22
CA LEU A 92 8.50 8.01 17.59
C LEU A 92 7.83 8.97 18.58
N ARG A 93 6.57 9.32 18.35
CA ARG A 93 5.80 10.17 19.27
C ARG A 93 5.62 9.53 20.65
N LEU A 94 5.42 8.22 20.71
CA LEU A 94 5.34 7.47 21.98
C LEU A 94 6.69 7.46 22.71
N GLN A 95 7.80 7.32 21.99
CA GLN A 95 9.14 7.38 22.59
C GLN A 95 9.48 8.74 23.19
N LEU A 96 8.96 9.83 22.63
CA LEU A 96 9.30 11.20 23.05
C LEU A 96 8.48 11.76 24.22
N ASN A 97 7.44 11.06 24.71
CA ASN A 97 6.47 11.54 25.72
C ASN A 97 6.25 13.07 25.68
N PRO A 98 5.40 13.57 24.77
CA PRO A 98 5.25 15.02 24.53
C PRO A 98 4.95 15.82 25.78
N HIS A 99 4.20 15.25 26.72
CA HIS A 99 3.86 15.88 27.99
C HIS A 99 5.10 16.13 28.86
N PHE A 100 6.03 15.18 28.92
CA PHE A 100 7.30 15.36 29.63
C PHE A 100 8.12 16.51 29.03
N LEU A 101 8.19 16.58 27.70
CA LEU A 101 8.89 17.64 26.97
C LEU A 101 8.32 19.02 27.30
N PHE A 102 6.99 19.20 27.18
CA PHE A 102 6.32 20.45 27.53
C PHE A 102 6.52 20.83 29.00
N ASN A 103 6.39 19.86 29.92
CA ASN A 103 6.57 20.12 31.34
C ASN A 103 8.01 20.51 31.69
N THR A 104 8.99 19.87 31.06
CA THR A 104 10.40 20.19 31.28
C THR A 104 10.72 21.60 30.78
N LEU A 105 10.25 21.96 29.58
CA LEU A 105 10.41 23.32 29.05
C LEU A 105 9.73 24.38 29.93
N ASN A 106 8.53 24.09 30.45
CA ASN A 106 7.86 24.99 31.40
C ASN A 106 8.64 25.13 32.72
N GLY A 107 9.25 24.04 33.22
CA GLY A 107 10.14 24.06 34.39
C GLY A 107 11.35 24.97 34.17
N ILE A 108 12.03 24.79 33.03
CA ILE A 108 13.16 25.64 32.61
C ILE A 108 12.73 27.10 32.54
N SER A 109 11.60 27.40 31.90
CA SER A 109 11.07 28.77 31.80
C SER A 109 10.82 29.38 33.18
N SER A 110 10.28 28.61 34.13
CA SER A 110 10.09 29.08 35.51
C SER A 110 11.41 29.33 36.24
N LEU A 111 12.48 28.60 35.94
CA LEU A 111 13.81 28.83 36.55
C LEU A 111 14.41 30.14 36.04
N VAL A 112 14.34 30.38 34.73
CA VAL A 112 14.79 31.63 34.09
C VAL A 112 14.03 32.84 34.63
N VAL A 113 12.70 32.76 34.72
CA VAL A 113 11.88 33.86 35.27
C VAL A 113 12.22 34.17 36.73
N ARG A 114 12.72 33.19 37.49
CA ARG A 114 13.16 33.35 38.88
C ARG A 114 14.64 33.75 39.02
N GLY A 115 15.36 33.96 37.92
CA GLY A 115 16.79 34.30 37.91
C GLY A 115 17.70 33.15 38.36
N ARG A 116 17.26 31.90 38.22
CA ARG A 116 18.02 30.68 38.56
C ARG A 116 18.66 30.10 37.30
N ASP A 117 19.48 30.91 36.64
CA ASP A 117 19.95 30.63 35.28
C ASP A 117 20.86 29.39 35.22
N ASP A 118 21.75 29.21 36.20
CA ASP A 118 22.62 28.03 36.29
C ASP A 118 21.82 26.71 36.34
N GLU A 119 20.70 26.69 37.07
CA GLU A 119 19.84 25.51 37.18
C GLU A 119 19.01 25.29 35.92
N ALA A 120 18.61 26.38 35.25
CA ALA A 120 17.93 26.30 33.96
C ALA A 120 18.86 25.71 32.88
N GLU A 121 20.13 26.09 32.88
CA GLU A 121 21.15 25.58 31.97
C GLU A 121 21.44 24.09 32.20
N ASP A 122 21.58 23.66 33.46
CA ASP A 122 21.75 22.23 33.80
C ASP A 122 20.54 21.39 33.37
N MET A 123 19.31 21.88 33.63
CA MET A 123 18.07 21.19 33.23
C MET A 123 17.95 21.11 31.69
N LEU A 124 18.39 22.13 30.96
CA LEU A 124 18.41 22.14 29.51
C LEU A 124 19.42 21.12 28.94
N GLY A 125 20.62 21.03 29.54
CA GLY A 125 21.63 20.05 29.18
C GLY A 125 21.14 18.61 29.35
N ARG A 126 20.50 18.33 30.49
CA ARG A 126 19.90 17.01 30.79
C ARG A 126 18.77 16.65 29.83
N LEU A 127 17.93 17.61 29.46
CA LEU A 127 16.89 17.41 28.45
C LEU A 127 17.51 17.06 27.09
N ALA A 128 18.58 17.73 26.68
CA ALA A 128 19.28 17.45 25.43
C ALA A 128 19.89 16.04 25.41
N ASP A 129 20.51 15.61 26.51
CA ASP A 129 21.08 14.26 26.63
C ASP A 129 20.01 13.17 26.65
N PHE A 130 18.88 13.41 27.33
CA PHE A 130 17.72 12.51 27.30
C PHE A 130 17.16 12.36 25.88
N LEU A 131 16.94 13.46 25.16
CA LEU A 131 16.44 13.40 23.78
C LEU A 131 17.41 12.69 22.83
N ARG A 132 18.72 12.91 23.01
CA ARG A 132 19.75 12.20 22.24
C ARG A 132 19.69 10.69 22.51
N ALA A 133 19.59 10.27 23.77
CA ALA A 133 19.47 8.85 24.13
C ALA A 133 18.16 8.21 23.62
N ALA A 134 17.03 8.93 23.72
CA ALA A 134 15.72 8.47 23.29
C ALA A 134 15.62 8.32 21.77
N LEU A 135 16.28 9.19 20.99
CA LEU A 135 16.24 9.17 19.51
C LEU A 135 17.30 8.27 18.86
N VAL A 136 18.41 8.00 19.55
CA VAL A 136 19.49 7.13 19.03
C VAL A 136 19.18 5.65 19.25
N SER A 137 18.33 5.31 20.23
CA SER A 137 17.97 3.93 20.53
C SER A 137 17.06 3.34 19.45
N ARG A 138 17.55 2.34 18.72
CA ARG A 138 16.76 1.60 17.72
C ARG A 138 15.70 0.73 18.43
N PRO A 139 14.43 0.72 17.97
CA PRO A 139 13.37 -0.10 18.56
C PRO A 139 13.70 -1.59 18.65
N ASP A 140 14.52 -2.11 17.73
CA ASP A 140 14.80 -3.54 17.58
C ASP A 140 16.20 -3.95 18.09
N ALA A 141 16.96 -3.04 18.69
CA ALA A 141 18.25 -3.37 19.27
C ALA A 141 18.06 -3.89 20.69
N MET A 142 18.66 -5.04 21.02
CA MET A 142 18.81 -5.47 22.42
C MET A 142 19.67 -4.44 23.15
N VAL A 143 19.03 -3.57 23.93
CA VAL A 143 19.71 -2.56 24.73
C VAL A 143 20.05 -3.19 26.09
N PRO A 144 21.30 -3.06 26.60
CA PRO A 144 21.63 -3.50 27.95
C PRO A 144 20.75 -2.80 28.99
N ILE A 145 20.24 -3.54 29.98
CA ILE A 145 19.45 -3.01 31.11
C ILE A 145 20.12 -1.80 31.78
N ALA A 146 21.46 -1.78 31.85
CA ALA A 146 22.21 -0.66 32.42
C ALA A 146 21.95 0.67 31.69
N GLN A 147 21.76 0.62 30.38
CA GLN A 147 21.53 1.79 29.54
C GLN A 147 20.07 2.26 29.63
N GLU A 148 19.11 1.33 29.75
CA GLU A 148 17.72 1.67 30.12
C GLU A 148 17.64 2.33 31.51
N LEU A 149 18.35 1.79 32.50
CA LEU A 149 18.41 2.35 33.85
C LEU A 149 19.01 3.76 33.87
N ALA A 150 20.00 4.03 33.02
CA ALA A 150 20.60 5.35 32.88
C ALA A 150 19.60 6.37 32.32
N THR A 151 18.82 5.99 31.31
CA THR A 151 17.74 6.82 30.75
C THR A 151 16.64 7.09 31.79
N ILE A 152 16.23 6.08 32.56
CA ILE A 152 15.25 6.24 33.65
C ILE A 152 15.79 7.16 34.75
N ARG A 153 17.08 7.07 35.11
CA ARG A 153 17.69 8.00 36.07
C ARG A 153 17.70 9.43 35.57
N ALA A 154 18.09 9.65 34.31
CA ALA A 154 18.06 10.99 33.71
C ALA A 154 16.64 11.58 33.74
N TYR A 155 15.61 10.77 33.44
CA TYR A 155 14.21 11.16 33.56
C TYR A 155 13.82 11.55 35.01
N LEU A 156 14.20 10.72 35.99
CA LEU A 156 13.91 11.00 37.40
C LEU A 156 14.64 12.24 37.94
N GLU A 157 15.84 12.53 37.46
CA GLU A 157 16.57 13.74 37.85
C GLU A 157 15.90 15.00 37.30
N ILE A 158 15.35 14.94 36.07
CA ILE A 158 14.56 16.04 35.48
C ILE A 158 13.24 16.24 36.24
N GLU A 159 12.53 15.17 36.58
CA GLU A 159 11.31 15.23 37.40
C GLU A 159 11.61 15.80 38.81
N ARG A 160 12.72 15.41 39.45
CA ARG A 160 13.15 15.94 40.75
C ARG A 160 13.46 17.43 40.70
N ALA A 161 14.20 17.88 39.69
CA ALA A 161 14.49 19.31 39.53
C ALA A 161 13.21 20.13 39.24
N ARG A 162 12.18 19.52 38.65
CA ARG A 162 10.87 20.14 38.43
C ARG A 162 9.99 20.23 39.69
N PHE A 163 10.04 19.22 40.55
CA PHE A 163 9.16 19.12 41.73
C PHE A 163 9.81 19.49 43.06
N GLY A 164 11.14 19.65 43.11
CA GLY A 164 11.88 19.90 44.35
C GLY A 164 11.60 18.81 45.39
N ASP A 165 11.38 19.21 46.66
CA ASP A 165 11.13 18.31 47.81
C ASP A 165 9.77 17.58 47.81
N ARG A 166 8.92 17.78 46.79
CA ARG A 166 7.57 17.18 46.75
C ARG A 166 7.54 15.72 46.26
N LEU A 167 8.70 15.15 45.92
CA LEU A 167 8.84 13.77 45.43
C LEU A 167 9.46 12.82 46.48
N SER A 168 9.36 13.15 47.78
CA SER A 168 9.74 12.25 48.87
C SER A 168 8.76 11.09 49.04
#